data_AF-A0A976Q3T7-F1
#
_entry.id   AF-A0A976Q3T7-F1
#
_cell.length_a   1.000
_cell.length_b   1.000
_cell.length_c   1.000
_cell.angle_alpha   90.00
_cell.angle_beta   90.00
_cell.angle_gamma   90.00
#
_symmetry.space_group_name_H-M   'P 1'
#
loop_
_entity.id
_entity.type
_entity.pdbx_description
1 polymer ?
#
loop_
_entity_poly.entity_id
_entity_poly.type
_entity_poly.pdbx_seq_one_letter_code
_entity_poly.pdbx_strand_id
1 'polypeptide(L)' 'VDAAHSLGLQVIPYTVNRIKDLEYLIDIGVDGVITDYPNKFKDILDNQQIAY' A
#
# COMPACT_ATOMS: atom_id res chain seq x y z
N VAL A 1 8.63 3.69 7.38
CA VAL A 1 7.34 3.46 8.05
C VAL A 1 7.49 3.56 9.56
N ASP A 2 8.33 2.74 10.19
CA ASP A 2 8.54 2.67 11.64
C ASP A 2 8.72 4.02 12.35
N ALA A 3 9.54 4.92 11.81
CA ALA A 3 9.74 6.24 12.41
C ALA A 3 8.45 7.08 12.42
N ALA A 4 7.65 7.03 11.34
CA ALA A 4 6.37 7.71 11.27
C ALA A 4 5.34 7.07 12.22
N HIS A 5 5.28 5.73 12.23
CA HIS A 5 4.40 4.99 13.13
C HIS A 5 4.75 5.20 14.60
N SER A 6 6.02 5.33 14.97
CA SER A 6 6.46 5.66 16.33
C SER A 6 5.99 7.04 16.82
N LEU A 7 5.64 7.92 15.88
CA LEU A 7 5.06 9.24 16.14
C LEU A 7 3.53 9.24 16.00
N GLY A 8 2.91 8.08 15.78
CA GLY A 8 1.47 7.95 15.56
C GLY A 8 0.99 8.47 14.20
N LEU A 9 1.90 8.61 13.22
CA LEU A 9 1.58 9.12 11.89
C LEU A 9 1.29 7.97 10.91
N GLN A 10 0.28 8.14 10.06
CA GLN A 10 0.00 7.24 8.94
C GLN A 10 0.90 7.56 7.74
N VAL A 11 1.25 6.53 6.98
CA VAL A 11 2.09 6.60 5.78
C VAL A 11 1.27 6.10 4.58
N ILE A 12 0.87 7.02 3.73
CA ILE A 12 0.04 6.76 2.54
C ILE A 12 0.72 7.38 1.30
N PRO A 13 1.64 6.67 0.61
CA PRO A 13 2.36 7.19 -0.55
C PRO A 13 1.48 7.42 -1.79
N TYR A 14 1.87 8.42 -2.58
CA TYR A 14 1.28 8.85 -3.85
C TYR A 14 2.38 9.05 -4.92
N THR A 15 2.18 8.75 -6.21
CA THR A 15 1.17 7.87 -6.81
C THR A 15 1.78 6.51 -7.07
N VAL A 16 1.14 5.44 -6.59
CA VAL A 16 1.65 4.08 -6.78
C VAL A 16 0.92 3.42 -7.94
N ASN A 17 1.59 3.26 -9.08
CA ASN A 17 0.97 2.71 -10.30
C ASN A 17 1.59 1.38 -10.78
N ARG A 18 2.72 0.96 -10.20
CA ARG A 18 3.39 -0.30 -10.55
C ARG A 18 3.08 -1.36 -9.51
N ILE A 19 2.80 -2.59 -9.96
CA ILE A 19 2.51 -3.74 -9.08
C ILE A 19 3.68 -4.01 -8.13
N LYS A 20 4.91 -4.00 -8.65
CA LYS A 20 6.11 -4.22 -7.84
C LYS A 20 6.27 -3.19 -6.72
N ASP A 21 5.86 -1.94 -6.96
CA ASP A 21 5.91 -0.91 -5.92
C ASP A 21 4.81 -1.15 -4.88
N LEU A 22 3.60 -1.52 -5.31
CA LEU A 22 2.52 -1.89 -4.39
C LEU A 22 2.95 -3.02 -3.46
N GLU A 23 3.46 -4.12 -4.03
CA GLU A 23 3.90 -5.30 -3.27
C GLU A 23 4.99 -4.93 -2.25
N TYR A 24 5.99 -4.15 -2.68
CA TYR A 24 7.03 -3.65 -1.80
C TYR A 24 6.48 -2.76 -0.68
N LEU A 25 5.56 -1.85 -1.00
CA LEU A 25 4.99 -0.93 -0.03
C LEU A 25 4.12 -1.65 1.02
N ILE A 26 3.38 -2.68 0.59
CA ILE A 26 2.63 -3.57 1.49
C ILE A 26 3.61 -4.32 2.41
N ASP A 27 4.68 -4.88 1.88
CA ASP A 27 5.67 -5.67 2.64
C ASP A 27 6.35 -4.82 3.74
N ILE A 28 6.62 -3.54 3.45
CA ILE A 28 7.14 -2.61 4.45
C ILE A 28 6.05 -1.99 5.33
N GLY A 29 4.78 -2.39 5.21
CA GLY A 29 3.71 -1.99 6.11
C GLY A 29 3.22 -0.55 5.97
N VAL A 30 3.03 -0.03 4.76
CA VAL A 30 2.30 1.25 4.59
C VAL A 30 0.82 1.10 4.99
N ASP A 31 0.20 2.20 5.40
CA ASP A 31 -1.21 2.21 5.85
C ASP A 31 -2.21 2.29 4.69
N GLY A 32 -1.72 2.57 3.48
CA GLY A 32 -2.52 2.63 2.26
C GLY A 32 -1.69 3.15 1.10
N VAL A 33 -2.30 3.21 -0.08
CA VAL A 33 -1.66 3.79 -1.28
C VAL A 33 -2.67 4.64 -2.04
N ILE A 34 -2.19 5.71 -2.65
CA ILE A 34 -3.00 6.47 -3.61
C ILE A 34 -2.53 6.08 -5.01
N THR A 35 -3.45 5.58 -5.82
CA THR A 35 -3.20 5.02 -7.15
C THR A 35 -4.22 5.53 -8.16
N ASP A 36 -3.80 5.65 -9.43
CA ASP A 36 -4.71 5.92 -10.53
C ASP A 36 -5.50 4.66 -10.96
N TYR A 37 -5.13 3.48 -10.43
CA TYR A 37 -5.70 2.18 -10.82
C TYR A 37 -6.28 1.39 -9.63
N PRO A 38 -7.28 1.92 -8.90
CA PRO A 38 -7.78 1.30 -7.67
C PRO A 38 -8.34 -0.11 -7.90
N ASN A 39 -9.04 -0.34 -9.02
CA ASN A 39 -9.60 -1.66 -9.33
C ASN A 39 -8.52 -2.73 -9.51
N LYS A 40 -7.41 -2.38 -10.19
CA LYS A 40 -6.31 -3.32 -10.42
C LYS A 40 -5.61 -3.70 -9.11
N PHE A 41 -5.47 -2.73 -8.21
CA PHE A 41 -4.86 -2.99 -6.91
C PHE A 41 -5.77 -3.81 -6.02
N LYS A 42 -7.09 -3.56 -6.06
CA LYS A 42 -8.09 -4.41 -5.41
C LYS A 42 -7.96 -5.87 -5.83
N ASP A 43 -7.90 -6.14 -7.14
CA ASP A 43 -7.76 -7.52 -7.65
C ASP A 43 -6.49 -8.20 -7.12
N ILE A 44 -5.38 -7.45 -6.98
CA ILE A 44 -4.11 -7.98 -6.45
C ILE A 44 -4.25 -8.31 -4.96
N LEU A 45 -4.84 -7.42 -4.17
CA LEU A 45 -5.05 -7.62 -2.74
C LEU A 45 -5.98 -8.83 -2.48
N ASP A 46 -7.07 -8.94 -3.23
CA ASP A 46 -8.01 -10.06 -3.16
C ASP A 46 -7.29 -11.38 -3.53
N ASN A 47 -6.47 -11.38 -4.59
CA ASN A 47 -5.69 -12.56 -5.01
C ASN A 47 -4.62 -12.98 -3.99
N GLN A 48 -4.04 -12.01 -3.26
CA GLN A 48 -3.06 -12.27 -2.20
C GLN A 48 -3.72 -12.52 -0.84
N GLN A 49 -5.06 -12.52 -0.77
CA GLN A 49 -5.85 -12.71 0.45
C GLN A 49 -5.49 -11.69 1.56
N ILE A 50 -5.10 -10.48 1.16
CA ILE A 50 -4.77 -9.39 2.05
C ILE A 50 -6.07 -8.69 2.43
N ALA A 51 -6.39 -8.66 3.73
CA ALA A 51 -7.51 -7.85 4.23
C ALA A 51 -7.12 -6.36 4.24
N TYR A 52 -8.02 -5.49 3.77
CA TYR A 52 -7.86 -4.04 3.69
C TYR A 52 -9.14 -3.32 4.15
#